data_AF-A0A7C6UL79-F1
#
_entry.id   AF-A0A7C6UL79-F1
#
_cell.length_a   1.000
_cell.length_b   1.000
_cell.length_c   1.000
_cell.angle_alpha   90.00
_cell.angle_beta   90.00
_cell.angle_gamma   90.00
#
_symmetry.space_group_name_H-M   'P 1'
#
loop_
_entity.id
_entity.type
_entity.pdbx_description
1 polymer ?
#
loop_
_entity_poly.entity_id
_entity_poly.type
_entity_poly.pdbx_seq_one_letter_code
_entity_poly.pdbx_strand_id
1 'polypeptide(L)' 'MDKFVDFTIKIRKLCGIDLTCYKERQMKRRINALIKRNGLIDYDDYF' A
#
# COMPACT_ATOMS: atom_id res chain seq x y z
N MET A 1 -4.69 -14.29 1.34
CA MET A 1 -3.82 -13.51 0.44
C MET A 1 -3.13 -12.44 1.30
N ASP A 2 -1.87 -12.11 1.06
CA ASP A 2 -1.18 -11.06 1.83
C ASP A 2 -1.73 -9.68 1.42
N LYS A 3 -2.38 -8.95 2.35
CA LYS A 3 -3.00 -7.63 2.10
C LYS A 3 -2.05 -6.65 1.41
N PHE A 4 -0.75 -6.74 1.71
CA PHE A 4 0.26 -5.88 1.08
C PHE A 4 0.48 -6.19 -0.40
N VAL A 5 0.40 -7.48 -0.77
CA VAL A 5 0.52 -7.91 -2.17
C VAL A 5 -0.68 -7.41 -2.97
N ASP A 6 -1.89 -7.56 -2.43
CA ASP A 6 -3.12 -7.08 -3.09
C ASP A 6 -3.10 -5.57 -3.27
N PHE A 7 -2.69 -4.82 -2.23
CA PHE A 7 -2.50 -3.37 -2.31
C PHE A 7 -1.51 -2.97 -3.41
N THR A 8 -0.38 -3.69 -3.51
CA THR A 8 0.64 -3.42 -4.52
C THR A 8 0.11 -3.64 -5.94
N ILE A 9 -0.68 -4.69 -6.16
CA ILE A 9 -1.33 -4.95 -7.45
C ILE A 9 -2.32 -3.83 -7.79
N LYS A 10 -3.15 -3.40 -6.83
CA LYS A 10 -4.12 -2.31 -7.02
C LYS A 10 -3.41 -0.99 -7.38
N ILE A 11 -2.33 -0.62 -6.68
CA ILE A 11 -1.53 0.58 -6.97
C ILE A 11 -0.89 0.51 -8.36
N ARG A 12 -0.31 -0.63 -8.72
CA ARG A 12 0.29 -0.82 -10.05
C ARG A 12 -0.74 -0.63 -11.16
N LYS A 13 -1.98 -1.09 -10.96
CA LYS A 13 -3.09 -0.84 -11.90
C LYS A 13 -3.53 0.62 -11.94
N LEU A 14 -3.54 1.30 -10.79
CA LEU A 14 -4.04 2.67 -10.66
C LEU A 14 -3.09 3.73 -11.25
N CYS A 15 -1.78 3.62 -10.98
CA CYS A 15 -0.81 4.64 -11.37
C CYS A 15 0.45 4.10 -12.07
N GLY A 16 0.50 2.80 -12.36
CA GLY A 16 1.64 2.17 -13.05
C GLY A 16 2.86 1.94 -12.17
N ILE A 17 2.81 2.30 -10.88
CA ILE A 17 3.93 2.17 -9.95
C ILE A 17 3.96 0.77 -9.34
N ASP A 18 5.11 0.10 -9.47
CA ASP A 18 5.36 -1.19 -8.81
C ASP A 18 6.02 -1.00 -7.43
N LEU A 19 5.26 -1.24 -6.36
CA LEU A 19 5.76 -1.08 -4.99
C LEU A 19 6.73 -2.21 -4.58
N THR A 20 6.78 -3.32 -5.32
CA THR A 20 7.71 -4.44 -5.04
C THR A 20 9.17 -4.08 -5.33
N CYS A 21 9.42 -3.05 -6.15
CA CYS A 21 10.76 -2.55 -6.43
C CYS A 21 11.40 -1.79 -5.24
N TYR A 22 10.65 -1.56 -4.16
CA TYR A 22 11.12 -0.86 -2.97
C TYR A 22 11.34 -1.81 -1.78
N LYS A 23 12.15 -1.40 -0.81
CA LYS A 23 12.34 -2.14 0.44
C LYS A 23 11.02 -2.29 1.19
N GLU A 24 10.50 -3.51 1.26
CA GLU A 24 9.17 -3.83 1.77
C GLU A 24 8.88 -3.20 3.14
N ARG A 25 9.77 -3.39 4.13
CA ARG A 25 9.60 -2.83 5.49
C ARG A 25 9.47 -1.30 5.49
N GLN A 26 10.23 -0.60 4.65
CA GLN A 26 10.14 0.86 4.54
C GLN A 26 8.88 1.28 3.79
N MET A 27 8.50 0.55 2.75
CA MET A 27 7.31 0.84 1.95
C MET A 27 6.04 0.65 2.78
N LYS A 28 5.92 -0.46 3.53
CA LYS A 28 4.83 -0.71 4.50
C LYS A 28 4.71 0.43 5.52
N ARG A 29 5.83 0.93 6.06
CA ARG A 29 5.80 2.10 6.99
C ARG A 29 5.27 3.37 6.33
N ARG A 30 5.65 3.66 5.08
CA ARG A 30 5.18 4.84 4.34
C ARG A 30 3.69 4.75 4.03
N ILE A 31 3.21 3.57 3.63
CA ILE A 31 1.79 3.35 3.33
C ILE A 31 0.95 3.43 4.61
N ASN A 32 1.37 2.79 5.70
CA ASN A 32 0.66 2.89 6.98
C ASN A 32 0.53 4.34 7.46
N ALA A 33 1.58 5.17 7.28
CA ALA A 33 1.52 6.59 7.60
C ALA A 33 0.53 7.36 6.70
N LEU A 34 0.47 7.03 5.42
CA LEU A 34 -0.49 7.60 4.46
C LEU A 34 -1.93 7.25 4.84
N ILE A 35 -2.21 5.98 5.09
CA ILE A 35 -3.53 5.45 5.49
C ILE A 35 -4.01 6.14 6.78
N LYS A 36 -3.15 6.17 7.81
CA LYS A 36 -3.47 6.79 9.09
C LYS A 36 -3.76 8.29 8.98
N ARG A 37 -3.03 9.01 8.12
CA ARG A 37 -3.26 10.44 7.88
C ARG A 37 -4.65 10.70 7.27
N ASN A 38 -5.19 9.74 6.54
CA ASN A 38 -6.51 9.82 5.93
C ASN A 38 -7.62 9.29 6.86
N GLY A 39 -7.31 8.93 8.12
CA GLY A 39 -8.29 8.41 9.09
C GLY A 39 -8.72 6.96 8.85
N LEU A 40 -8.01 6.24 7.98
CA LEU A 40 -8.29 4.85 7.61
C LEU A 40 -7.47 3.90 8.51
N ILE A 41 -7.91 2.64 8.65
CA ILE A 41 -7.33 1.69 9.60
C ILE A 41 -6.36 0.75 8.88
N ASP A 42 -6.70 0.30 7.67
CA ASP A 42 -5.87 -0.63 6.92
C ASP A 42 -5.83 -0.42 5.38
N TYR A 43 -5.16 -1.35 4.69
CA TYR A 43 -4.99 -1.33 3.24
C TYR A 43 -6.31 -1.54 2.48
N ASP A 44 -7.27 -2.23 3.08
CA ASP A 44 -8.58 -2.49 2.48
C ASP A 44 -9.46 -1.25 2.60
N ASP A 45 -9.39 -0.52 3.72
CA ASP A 45 -10.08 0.76 3.89
C ASP A 45 -9.62 1.83 2.88
N TYR A 46 -8.40 1.72 2.38
CA TYR A 46 -7.85 2.63 1.37
C TYR A 46 -8.37 2.35 -0.06
N PHE A 47 -8.86 1.14 -0.33
CA PHE A 47 -9.25 0.69 -1.68
C PHE A 47 -10.58 -0.07 -1.69
#